data_AF-A0A9W9N4W7-F1
#
_entry.id   AF-A0A9W9N4W7-F1
#
_cell.length_a   1.000
_cell.length_b   1.000
_cell.length_c   1.000
_cell.angle_alpha   90.00
_cell.angle_beta   90.00
_cell.angle_gamma   90.00
#
_symmetry.space_group_name_H-M   'P 1'
#
loop_
_entity.id
_entity.type
_entity.pdbx_description
1 polymer ?
#
loop_
_entity_poly.entity_id
_entity_poly.type
_entity_poly.pdbx_seq_one_letter_code
_entity_poly.pdbx_strand_id
1 'polypeptide(L)'
;MDILNADVVTLFMRYGDGNNYLGHSMFTPIWAELDKRKAVAFIHPTDQSQSTPSKSIYRPQETTRVAVDMIITNVTRRFPNCVKIMSHPGGTLPFLVSRIAVT
;
A
#
# COMPACT_ATOMS: atom_id res chain seq x y z
N MET A 1 9.89 14.97 6.48
CA MET A 1 10.59 15.58 5.33
C MET A 1 11.21 16.90 5.74
N ASP A 2 10.43 17.82 6.30
CA ASP A 2 10.89 19.21 6.52
C ASP A 2 11.93 19.40 7.64
N ILE A 3 11.97 18.50 8.64
CA ILE A 3 12.91 18.58 9.77
C ILE A 3 14.04 17.55 9.61
N LEU A 4 13.67 16.28 9.39
CA LEU A 4 14.62 15.17 9.28
C LEU A 4 15.20 14.98 7.87
N ASN A 5 14.74 15.75 6.88
CA ASN A 5 15.12 15.60 5.46
C ASN A 5 14.95 14.16 4.93
N ALA A 6 13.98 13.42 5.44
CA ALA A 6 13.68 12.07 4.97
C ALA A 6 13.13 12.11 3.53
N ASP A 7 13.71 11.29 2.63
CA ASP A 7 13.30 11.20 1.22
C ASP A 7 12.06 10.33 1.01
N VAL A 8 11.85 9.35 1.89
CA VAL A 8 10.81 8.32 1.73
C VAL A 8 10.14 8.04 3.08
N VAL A 9 8.84 7.76 3.05
CA VAL A 9 8.08 7.25 4.19
C VAL A 9 7.73 5.79 3.94
N THR A 10 8.14 4.90 4.84
CA THR A 10 7.72 3.50 4.77
C THR A 10 6.38 3.31 5.47
N LEU A 11 5.42 2.71 4.77
CA LEU A 11 4.12 2.31 5.30
C LEU A 11 4.01 0.79 5.29
N PHE A 12 3.40 0.25 6.35
CA PHE A 12 2.95 -1.12 6.36
C PHE A 12 1.56 -1.23 5.73
N MET A 13 1.21 -2.42 5.25
CA MET A 13 0.02 -2.60 4.41
C MET A 13 -1.30 -2.43 5.15
N ARG A 14 -1.29 -2.57 6.48
CA ARG A 14 -2.49 -2.48 7.32
C ARG A 14 -2.15 -2.09 8.75
N TYR A 15 -3.11 -1.47 9.42
CA TYR A 15 -2.97 -0.99 10.79
C TYR A 15 -4.24 -1.18 11.61
N GLY A 16 -4.07 -1.09 12.94
CA GLY A 16 -5.15 -1.18 13.92
C GLY A 16 -5.68 -2.59 14.12
N ASP A 17 -6.54 -2.75 15.14
CA ASP A 17 -7.08 -4.05 15.55
C ASP A 17 -7.95 -4.71 14.46
N GLY A 18 -8.57 -3.88 13.61
CA GLY A 18 -9.34 -4.32 12.45
C GLY A 18 -8.49 -4.76 11.25
N ASN A 19 -7.16 -4.63 11.29
CA ASN A 19 -6.27 -4.92 10.18
C ASN A 19 -6.66 -4.16 8.89
N ASN A 20 -7.03 -2.89 9.04
CA ASN A 20 -7.53 -2.06 7.94
C ASN A 20 -6.43 -1.78 6.93
N TYR A 21 -6.71 -2.03 5.65
CA TYR A 21 -5.81 -1.71 4.53
C TYR A 21 -5.76 -0.20 4.24
N LEU A 22 -4.73 0.23 3.53
CA LEU A 22 -4.43 1.64 3.28
C LEU A 22 -5.50 2.41 2.47
N GLY A 23 -6.45 1.72 1.84
CA GLY A 23 -7.64 2.32 1.21
C GLY A 23 -8.73 2.71 2.19
N HIS A 24 -8.69 2.22 3.43
CA HIS A 24 -9.69 2.53 4.44
C HIS A 24 -9.76 4.03 4.74
N SER A 25 -10.97 4.57 4.90
CA SER A 25 -11.23 6.01 5.03
C SER A 25 -10.47 6.66 6.19
N MET A 26 -10.20 5.92 7.26
CA MET A 26 -9.40 6.36 8.41
C MET A 26 -7.99 6.85 8.04
N PHE A 27 -7.43 6.37 6.92
CA PHE A 27 -6.09 6.78 6.45
C PHE A 27 -6.13 7.97 5.49
N THR A 28 -7.31 8.50 5.16
CA THR A 28 -7.48 9.70 4.34
C THR A 28 -6.61 10.88 4.80
N PRO A 29 -6.52 11.22 6.11
CA PRO A 29 -5.69 12.34 6.55
C PRO A 29 -4.19 12.10 6.32
N ILE A 30 -3.72 10.86 6.46
CA ILE A 30 -2.32 10.50 6.22
C ILE A 30 -2.00 10.69 4.74
N TRP A 31 -2.86 10.20 3.85
CA TRP A 31 -2.68 10.39 2.42
C TRP A 31 -2.71 11.85 2.00
N ALA A 32 -3.60 12.66 2.59
CA ALA A 32 -3.66 14.10 2.33
C ALA A 32 -2.33 14.80 2.70
N GLU A 33 -1.74 14.45 3.85
CA GLU A 33 -0.46 15.04 4.27
C GLU A 33 0.72 14.58 3.41
N LEU A 34 0.75 13.31 2.99
CA LEU A 34 1.77 12.79 2.08
C LEU A 34 1.65 13.40 0.68
N ASP A 35 0.42 13.55 0.18
CA ASP A 35 0.14 14.16 -1.12
C ASP A 35 0.54 15.63 -1.16
N LYS A 36 0.18 16.40 -0.13
CA LYS A 36 0.56 17.81 0.02
C LYS A 36 2.08 18.01 -0.05
N ARG A 37 2.85 17.05 0.48
CA ARG A 37 4.32 17.06 0.48
C ARG A 37 4.94 16.43 -0.76
N LYS A 38 4.13 15.93 -1.70
CA LYS A 38 4.60 15.18 -2.88
C LYS A 38 5.52 14.02 -2.47
N ALA A 39 5.21 13.40 -1.33
CA ALA A 39 6.08 12.43 -0.69
C ALA A 39 6.12 11.11 -1.46
N VAL A 40 7.21 10.38 -1.31
CA VAL A 40 7.33 8.99 -1.77
C VAL A 40 6.98 8.06 -0.61
N ALA A 41 5.98 7.21 -0.81
CA ALA A 41 5.55 6.18 0.13
C ALA A 41 6.02 4.79 -0.35
N PHE A 42 6.90 4.14 0.41
CA PHE A 42 7.28 2.75 0.18
C PHE A 42 6.39 1.82 1.01
N ILE A 43 5.64 0.94 0.35
CA ILE A 43 4.63 0.10 1.00
C ILE A 43 5.15 -1.33 1.09
N HIS A 44 5.32 -1.83 2.31
CA HIS A 44 5.91 -3.15 2.60
C HIS A 44 4.99 -3.99 3.52
N PRO A 45 4.86 -5.30 3.30
CA PRO A 45 4.07 -6.15 4.20
C PRO A 45 4.72 -6.23 5.59
N THR A 46 3.89 -6.46 6.60
CA THR A 46 4.35 -6.85 7.93
C THR A 46 4.37 -8.37 7.99
N ASP A 47 5.33 -8.94 8.73
CA ASP A 47 5.34 -10.38 8.94
C ASP A 47 4.08 -10.82 9.68
N GLN A 48 3.35 -11.77 9.07
CA GLN A 48 2.31 -12.51 9.75
C GLN A 48 2.90 -13.61 10.63
N SER A 49 2.06 -14.21 11.48
CA SER A 49 2.45 -15.28 12.41
C SER A 49 3.18 -16.42 11.68
N GLN A 50 4.05 -17.14 12.40
CA GLN A 50 4.85 -18.24 11.86
C GLN A 50 4.05 -19.39 11.22
N SER A 51 2.73 -19.41 11.41
CA SER A 51 1.80 -20.37 10.81
C SER A 51 1.40 -20.05 9.36
N THR A 52 1.90 -18.97 8.77
CA THR A 52 1.60 -18.64 7.38
C THR A 52 2.37 -19.51 6.38
N PRO A 53 1.82 -19.72 5.16
CA PRO A 53 2.58 -20.23 4.03
C PRO A 53 3.91 -19.48 3.85
N SER A 54 4.88 -20.09 3.17
CA SER A 54 6.20 -19.51 2.90
C SER A 54 6.11 -18.00 2.63
N LYS A 55 6.97 -17.20 3.29
CA LYS A 55 7.00 -15.73 3.15
C LYS A 55 7.11 -15.29 1.69
N SER A 56 7.76 -16.10 0.85
CA SER A 56 7.89 -15.88 -0.60
C SER A 56 6.57 -15.93 -1.35
N ILE A 57 5.57 -16.64 -0.82
CA ILE A 57 4.22 -16.73 -1.37
C ILE A 57 3.30 -15.73 -0.67
N TYR A 58 3.32 -15.61 0.66
CA TYR A 58 2.33 -14.78 1.33
C TYR A 58 2.52 -13.26 1.06
N ARG A 59 3.77 -12.76 1.04
CA ARG A 59 4.06 -11.32 0.96
C ARG A 59 3.70 -10.68 -0.40
N PRO A 60 3.97 -11.29 -1.57
CA PRO A 60 3.51 -10.75 -2.84
C PRO A 60 1.97 -10.68 -2.91
N GLN A 61 1.26 -11.65 -2.33
CA GLN A 61 -0.20 -11.70 -2.34
C GLN A 61 -0.79 -10.60 -1.47
N GLU A 62 -0.20 -10.33 -0.30
CA GLU A 62 -0.59 -9.19 0.54
C GLU A 62 -0.34 -7.85 -0.17
N THR A 63 0.78 -7.75 -0.90
CA THR A 63 1.09 -6.59 -1.73
C THR A 63 0.01 -6.33 -2.77
N THR A 64 -0.46 -7.37 -3.46
CA THR A 64 -1.56 -7.24 -4.43
C THR A 64 -2.84 -6.76 -3.76
N ARG A 65 -3.18 -7.33 -2.60
CA ARG A 65 -4.42 -6.98 -1.88
C ARG A 65 -4.47 -5.49 -1.51
N VAL A 66 -3.40 -4.96 -0.92
CA VAL A 66 -3.36 -3.53 -0.56
C VAL A 66 -3.33 -2.62 -1.78
N ALA A 67 -2.68 -3.03 -2.87
CA ALA A 67 -2.68 -2.25 -4.11
C ALA A 67 -4.08 -2.17 -4.71
N VAL A 68 -4.79 -3.30 -4.80
CA VAL A 68 -6.18 -3.35 -5.28
C VAL A 68 -7.09 -2.54 -4.38
N ASP A 69 -6.97 -2.70 -3.05
CA ASP A 69 -7.74 -1.94 -2.07
C ASP A 69 -7.61 -0.41 -2.29
N MET A 70 -6.39 0.10 -2.45
CA MET A 70 -6.16 1.52 -2.76
C MET A 70 -6.73 1.97 -4.11
N ILE A 71 -6.72 1.09 -5.12
CA ILE A 71 -7.30 1.38 -6.44
C ILE A 71 -8.82 1.48 -6.34
N ILE A 72 -9.49 0.49 -5.75
CA ILE A 72 -10.97 0.44 -5.68
C ILE A 72 -11.53 1.54 -4.77
N THR A 73 -10.79 1.93 -3.74
CA THR A 73 -11.16 3.04 -2.83
C THR A 73 -10.73 4.42 -3.36
N ASN A 74 -10.22 4.50 -4.58
CA ASN A 74 -9.78 5.72 -5.26
C ASN A 74 -8.66 6.49 -4.55
N VAL A 75 -7.87 5.88 -3.66
CA VAL A 75 -6.71 6.54 -3.03
C VAL A 75 -5.72 7.04 -4.09
N THR A 76 -5.47 6.24 -5.13
CA THR A 76 -4.54 6.61 -6.21
C THR A 76 -4.98 7.85 -6.99
N ARG A 77 -6.29 8.01 -7.21
CA ARG A 77 -6.88 9.18 -7.91
C ARG A 77 -7.05 10.40 -7.02
N ARG A 78 -7.43 10.20 -5.75
CA ARG A 78 -7.66 11.29 -4.79
C ARG A 78 -6.36 11.97 -4.35
N PHE A 79 -5.26 11.22 -4.36
CA PHE A 79 -3.94 11.68 -3.90
C PHE A 79 -2.88 11.44 -4.96
N PRO A 80 -2.93 12.14 -6.12
CA PRO A 80 -2.08 11.84 -7.27
C PRO A 80 -0.61 12.27 -7.11
N ASN A 81 -0.30 13.19 -6.19
CA ASN A 81 1.04 13.74 -6.01
C ASN A 81 1.93 12.88 -5.10
N CYS A 82 1.34 12.04 -4.25
CA CYS A 82 2.11 11.06 -3.50
C CYS A 82 2.49 9.87 -4.40
N VAL A 83 3.78 9.59 -4.54
CA VAL A 83 4.28 8.42 -5.28
C VAL A 83 4.18 7.19 -4.39
N LYS A 84 3.55 6.11 -4.86
CA LYS A 84 3.46 4.83 -4.12
C LYS A 84 4.36 3.79 -4.78
N ILE A 85 5.35 3.32 -4.03
CA ILE A 85 6.25 2.23 -4.44
C ILE A 85 5.82 0.97 -3.72
N MET A 86 5.48 -0.07 -4.49
CA MET A 86 5.04 -1.35 -3.96
C MET A 86 6.22 -2.32 -3.84
N SER A 87 6.32 -3.00 -2.70
CA SER A 87 7.27 -4.12 -2.52
C SER A 87 7.02 -5.27 -3.50
N HIS A 88 7.96 -6.21 -3.60
CA HIS A 88 7.78 -7.46 -4.34
C HIS A 88 7.30 -7.28 -5.81
N PRO A 89 7.95 -6.40 -6.58
CA PRO A 89 7.45 -5.90 -7.86
C PRO A 89 5.92 -5.69 -8.02
N GLY A 90 5.24 -5.18 -7.00
CA GLY A 90 3.77 -5.03 -7.03
C GLY A 90 3.01 -6.32 -6.69
N GLY A 91 3.71 -7.32 -6.18
CA GLY A 91 3.18 -8.61 -5.84
C GLY A 91 2.82 -9.42 -7.08
N THR A 92 1.59 -9.92 -7.08
CA THR A 92 0.95 -10.57 -8.24
C THR A 92 0.08 -9.61 -9.05
N LEU A 93 -0.02 -8.33 -8.68
CA LEU A 93 -0.86 -7.35 -9.39
C LEU A 93 -0.54 -7.27 -10.89
N PRO A 94 0.73 -7.16 -11.33
CA PRO A 94 1.02 -7.06 -12.78
C PRO A 94 0.48 -8.25 -13.58
N PHE A 95 0.42 -9.44 -12.96
CA PHE A 95 -0.08 -10.66 -13.60
C PHE A 95 -1.61 -10.80 -13.51
N LEU A 96 -2.25 -10.15 -12.54
CA LEU A 96 -3.69 -10.25 -12.29
C LEU A 96 -4.47 -9.01 -12.77
N VAL A 97 -3.80 -7.95 -13.22
CA VAL A 97 -4.43 -6.66 -13.52
C VAL A 97 -5.55 -6.76 -14.55
N SER A 98 -5.39 -7.58 -15.60
CA SER A 98 -6.42 -7.78 -16.62
C SER A 98 -7.68 -8.42 -16.07
N ARG A 99 -7.53 -9.37 -15.13
CA ARG A 99 -8.66 -10.00 -14.43
C ARG A 99 -9.36 -9.03 -13.49
N ILE A 100 -8.58 -8.24 -12.75
CA ILE A 100 -9.11 -7.25 -11.81
C ILE A 100 -9.91 -6.17 -12.56
N ALA A 101 -9.42 -5.72 -13.72
CA ALA A 101 -10.05 -4.63 -14.48
C ALA A 101 -11.43 -4.95 -15.05
N VAL A 102 -11.82 -6.23 -15.12
CA VAL A 102 -13.12 -6.68 -15.66
C VAL A 102 -14.08 -7.18 -14.58
N THR A 103 -13.69 -7.07 -13.31
CA THR A 103 -14.53 -7.39 -12.15
C THR A 103 -15.16 -6.11 -11.61
#